data_AF-A0A535R5I2-F1
#
_entry.id   AF-A0A535R5I2-F1
#
_cell.length_a   1.000
_cell.length_b   1.000
_cell.length_c   1.000
_cell.angle_alpha   90.00
_cell.angle_beta   90.00
_cell.angle_gamma   90.00
#
_symmetry.space_group_name_H-M   'P 1'
#
loop_
_entity.id
_entity.type
_entity.pdbx_description
1 polymer ?
#
loop_
_entity_poly.entity_id
_entity_poly.type
_entity_poly.pdbx_seq_one_letter_code
_entity_poly.pdbx_strand_id
1 'polypeptide(L)'
;GARLHHAFQWTRARAFEHTILIGSDSPQISREIIENARKALDEVDVVLGPADDGGYYLLAMRKPYNVFTGVPMSTGVVLEMTIELARSQGLLVRLLDPLFDVDEFSDLLRLDSLLQRDDTLAPATAALLTQLKASLQRDFVSSQQ
;
A
#
# COMPACT_ATOMS: atom_id res chain seq x y z
N GLY A 1 11.45 2.52 -8.91
CA GLY A 1 12.91 2.65 -8.73
C GLY A 1 13.35 4.05 -8.30
N ALA A 2 13.70 4.94 -9.24
CA ALA A 2 14.40 6.19 -8.93
C ALA A 2 13.67 7.13 -7.93
N ARG A 3 12.34 7.28 -8.06
CA ARG A 3 11.54 8.09 -7.11
C ARG A 3 11.60 7.54 -5.68
N LEU A 4 11.50 6.22 -5.51
CA LEU A 4 11.64 5.57 -4.20
C LEU A 4 13.04 5.80 -3.64
N HIS A 5 14.07 5.57 -4.44
CA HIS A 5 15.46 5.81 -4.04
C HIS A 5 15.66 7.23 -3.51
N HIS A 6 15.17 8.23 -4.25
CA HIS A 6 15.28 9.62 -3.88
C HIS A 6 14.55 9.92 -2.56
N ALA A 7 13.35 9.36 -2.35
CA ALA A 7 12.62 9.53 -1.10
C ALA A 7 13.41 9.00 0.11
N PHE A 8 13.98 7.80 0.02
CA PHE A 8 14.82 7.23 1.10
C PHE A 8 16.10 8.05 1.34
N GLN A 9 16.76 8.51 0.28
CA GLN A 9 17.94 9.38 0.43
C GLN A 9 17.58 10.72 1.08
N TRP A 10 16.44 11.30 0.69
CA TRP A 10 15.97 12.58 1.19
C TRP A 10 15.62 12.55 2.69
N THR A 11 14.98 11.47 3.16
CA THR A 11 14.69 11.26 4.58
C THR A 11 15.98 10.98 5.36
N ARG A 12 16.87 10.14 4.82
CA ARG A 12 18.15 9.85 5.47
C ARG A 12 19.02 11.10 5.65
N ALA A 13 19.05 11.98 4.64
CA ALA A 13 19.77 13.26 4.72
C ALA A 13 19.23 14.19 5.83
N ARG A 14 18.01 13.94 6.33
CA ARG A 14 17.39 14.66 7.45
C ARG A 14 17.51 13.92 8.78
N ALA A 15 18.38 12.92 8.86
CA ALA A 15 18.63 12.09 10.03
C ALA A 15 17.42 11.27 10.53
N PHE A 16 16.43 11.00 9.66
CA PHE A 16 15.42 9.99 9.98
C PHE A 16 16.07 8.60 10.00
N GLU A 17 15.78 7.84 11.07
CA GLU A 17 16.30 6.49 11.28
C GLU A 17 15.49 5.42 10.54
N HIS A 18 14.24 5.70 10.23
CA HIS A 18 13.35 4.81 9.51
C HIS A 18 12.59 5.61 8.46
N THR A 19 12.28 4.98 7.34
CA THR A 19 11.41 5.56 6.31
C THR A 19 10.40 4.52 5.88
N ILE A 20 9.14 4.92 5.86
CA ILE A 20 8.01 4.12 5.40
C ILE A 20 7.42 4.88 4.23
N LEU A 21 7.33 4.23 3.08
CA LEU A 21 6.61 4.70 1.91
C LEU A 21 5.35 3.85 1.75
N ILE A 22 4.24 4.51 1.47
CA ILE A 22 2.94 3.87 1.23
C ILE A 22 2.39 4.29 -0.13
N GLY A 23 1.67 3.37 -0.77
CA GLY A 23 0.78 3.67 -1.89
C GLY A 23 -0.39 4.55 -1.44
N SER A 24 -1.06 5.17 -2.39
CA SER A 24 -2.22 6.04 -2.15
C SER A 24 -3.55 5.43 -2.63
N ASP A 25 -3.46 4.25 -3.22
CA ASP A 25 -4.47 3.48 -3.93
C ASP A 25 -5.05 2.32 -3.10
N SER A 26 -4.49 2.04 -1.92
CA SER A 26 -5.00 1.06 -0.95
C SER A 26 -5.57 1.78 0.30
N PRO A 27 -6.78 2.37 0.24
CA PRO A 27 -7.36 3.20 1.31
C PRO A 27 -7.61 2.44 2.62
N GLN A 28 -7.65 1.11 2.59
CA GLN A 28 -7.82 0.22 3.73
C GLN A 28 -6.53 0.03 4.57
N ILE A 29 -5.43 0.70 4.21
CA ILE A 29 -4.22 0.71 5.03
C ILE A 29 -4.52 1.30 6.42
N SER A 30 -4.35 0.48 7.46
CA SER A 30 -4.65 0.88 8.84
C SER A 30 -3.43 1.47 9.56
N ARG A 31 -3.69 2.20 10.65
CA ARG A 31 -2.65 2.65 11.59
C ARG A 31 -1.83 1.47 12.12
N GLU A 32 -2.48 0.36 12.43
CA GLU A 32 -1.84 -0.84 12.96
C GLU A 32 -0.81 -1.42 11.99
N ILE A 33 -1.12 -1.44 10.69
CA ILE A 33 -0.18 -1.90 9.65
C ILE A 33 1.10 -1.04 9.65
N ILE A 34 0.96 0.29 9.71
CA ILE A 34 2.10 1.22 9.75
C ILE A 34 2.93 1.01 11.02
N GLU A 35 2.28 0.83 12.17
CA GLU A 35 2.97 0.57 13.44
C GLU A 35 3.69 -0.78 13.44
N ASN A 36 3.09 -1.82 12.85
CA ASN A 36 3.70 -3.14 12.69
C ASN A 36 4.90 -3.07 11.74
N ALA A 37 4.79 -2.32 10.64
CA ALA A 37 5.92 -2.06 9.74
C ALA A 37 7.08 -1.39 10.47
N ARG A 38 6.78 -0.35 11.27
CA ARG A 38 7.79 0.34 12.07
C ARG A 38 8.45 -0.60 13.08
N LYS A 39 7.66 -1.41 13.82
CA LYS A 39 8.16 -2.37 14.81
C LYS A 39 9.03 -3.45 14.21
N ALA A 40 8.64 -3.96 13.05
CA ALA A 40 9.41 -4.96 12.33
C ALA A 40 10.83 -4.47 11.97
N LEU A 41 11.00 -3.17 11.71
CA LEU A 41 12.32 -2.57 11.46
C LEU A 41 13.26 -2.60 12.66
N ASP A 42 12.84 -3.03 13.86
CA ASP A 42 13.79 -3.28 14.95
C ASP A 42 14.57 -4.59 14.69
N GLU A 43 13.97 -5.55 13.99
CA GLU A 43 14.47 -6.91 13.77
C GLU A 43 14.93 -7.20 12.34
N VAL A 44 14.32 -6.56 11.33
CA VAL A 44 14.67 -6.75 9.90
C VAL A 44 15.10 -5.47 9.20
N ASP A 45 15.72 -5.57 8.03
CA ASP A 45 16.23 -4.42 7.27
C ASP A 45 15.17 -3.76 6.39
N VAL A 46 14.31 -4.59 5.80
CA VAL A 46 13.29 -4.23 4.82
C VAL A 46 11.95 -4.84 5.21
N VAL A 47 10.89 -4.05 5.16
CA VAL A 47 9.52 -4.53 5.35
C VAL A 47 8.72 -4.18 4.10
N LEU A 48 7.97 -5.16 3.59
CA LEU A 48 7.10 -5.01 2.43
C LEU A 48 5.67 -5.36 2.82
N GLY A 49 4.71 -4.53 2.42
CA GLY A 49 3.29 -4.85 2.43
C GLY A 49 2.87 -5.29 1.04
N PRO A 50 2.63 -6.59 0.78
CA PRO A 50 2.27 -7.08 -0.55
C PRO A 50 0.94 -6.50 -1.05
N ALA A 51 0.88 -6.16 -2.33
CA ALA A 51 -0.37 -5.88 -3.03
C ALA A 51 -0.76 -7.09 -3.89
N ASP A 52 -2.08 -7.31 -4.06
CA ASP A 52 -2.62 -8.44 -4.84
C ASP A 52 -2.20 -8.42 -6.33
N ASP A 53 -1.77 -7.28 -6.86
CA ASP A 53 -1.31 -7.11 -8.25
C ASP A 53 0.13 -7.60 -8.49
N GLY A 54 0.84 -8.04 -7.44
CA GLY A 54 2.24 -8.47 -7.47
C GLY A 54 3.25 -7.34 -7.15
N GLY A 55 2.76 -6.16 -6.80
CA GLY A 55 3.50 -5.04 -6.24
C GLY A 55 3.52 -5.02 -4.71
N TYR A 56 3.63 -3.82 -4.16
CA TYR A 56 3.55 -3.59 -2.72
C TYR A 56 2.93 -2.22 -2.42
N TYR A 57 1.95 -2.20 -1.50
CA TYR A 57 1.37 -0.97 -0.98
C TYR A 57 2.26 -0.29 0.05
N LEU A 58 3.24 -1.00 0.62
CA LEU A 58 4.15 -0.47 1.64
C LEU A 58 5.57 -0.96 1.43
N LEU A 59 6.54 -0.04 1.53
CA LEU A 59 7.97 -0.33 1.62
C LEU A 59 8.58 0.47 2.77
N ALA A 60 9.16 -0.22 3.74
CA ALA A 60 9.85 0.40 4.86
C ALA A 60 11.29 -0.09 5.01
N MET A 61 12.21 0.81 5.34
CA MET A 61 13.64 0.48 5.53
C MET A 61 14.28 1.35 6.62
N ARG A 62 15.31 0.81 7.30
CA ARG A 62 16.13 1.55 8.30
C ARG A 62 17.17 2.49 7.68
N LYS A 63 17.59 2.20 6.46
CA LYS A 63 18.50 3.06 5.71
C LYS A 63 18.21 2.88 4.22
N PRO A 64 18.71 3.78 3.36
CA PRO A 64 18.55 3.63 1.93
C PRO A 64 19.28 2.36 1.46
N TYR A 65 18.53 1.30 1.21
CA TYR A 65 19.00 0.13 0.48
C TYR A 65 18.55 0.24 -0.98
N ASN A 66 19.33 -0.33 -1.89
CA ASN A 66 18.96 -0.35 -3.29
C ASN A 66 18.29 -1.68 -3.64
N VAL A 67 17.01 -1.81 -3.28
CA VAL A 67 16.22 -3.04 -3.48
C VAL A 67 15.24 -2.96 -4.65
N PHE A 68 15.33 -1.92 -5.48
CA PHE A 68 14.37 -1.65 -6.56
C PHE A 68 15.00 -1.12 -7.85
N THR A 69 16.33 -0.99 -7.94
CA THR A 69 16.99 -0.66 -9.21
C THR A 69 17.00 -1.89 -10.10
N GLY A 70 16.58 -1.71 -11.36
CA GLY A 70 16.44 -2.81 -12.32
C GLY A 70 15.15 -3.63 -12.18
N VAL A 71 14.32 -3.36 -11.16
CA VAL A 71 13.00 -3.96 -11.02
C VAL A 71 12.04 -3.30 -12.02
N PRO A 72 11.36 -4.07 -12.90
CA PRO A 72 10.38 -3.55 -13.83
C PRO A 72 9.13 -3.12 -13.08
N MET A 73 9.04 -1.84 -12.74
CA MET A 73 7.90 -1.27 -12.02
C MET A 73 6.58 -1.50 -12.78
N SER A 74 5.46 -1.52 -12.06
CA SER A 74 4.11 -1.72 -12.62
C SER A 74 3.95 -3.06 -13.34
N THR A 75 4.55 -4.12 -12.78
CA THR A 75 4.41 -5.49 -13.24
C THR A 75 4.15 -6.41 -12.04
N GLY A 76 3.55 -7.58 -12.28
CA GLY A 76 3.25 -8.54 -11.20
C GLY A 76 4.45 -9.25 -10.58
N VAL A 77 5.67 -8.90 -10.98
CA VAL A 77 6.92 -9.47 -10.44
C VAL A 77 7.68 -8.49 -9.55
N VAL A 78 7.15 -7.29 -9.34
CA VAL A 78 7.83 -6.21 -8.59
C VAL A 78 8.18 -6.65 -7.17
N LEU A 79 7.24 -7.27 -6.47
CA LEU A 79 7.44 -7.76 -5.10
C LEU A 79 8.52 -8.83 -5.04
N GLU A 80 8.40 -9.87 -5.86
CA GLU A 80 9.32 -11.00 -5.88
C GLU A 80 10.75 -10.56 -6.19
N MET A 81 10.93 -9.77 -7.25
CA MET A 81 12.26 -9.27 -7.63
C MET A 81 12.85 -8.32 -6.57
N THR A 82 12.02 -7.53 -5.87
CA THR A 82 12.47 -6.68 -4.76
C THR A 82 12.97 -7.53 -3.59
N ILE A 83 12.26 -8.61 -3.26
CA ILE A 83 12.66 -9.57 -2.20
C ILE A 83 13.97 -10.26 -2.58
N GLU A 84 14.09 -10.75 -3.82
CA GLU A 84 15.31 -11.39 -4.32
C GLU A 84 16.51 -10.44 -4.29
N LEU A 85 16.32 -9.19 -4.72
CA LEU A 85 17.37 -8.17 -4.71
C LEU A 85 17.78 -7.80 -3.27
N ALA A 86 16.85 -7.75 -2.33
CA ALA A 86 17.16 -7.54 -0.91
C ALA A 86 17.95 -8.73 -0.32
N ARG A 87 17.50 -9.96 -0.58
CA ARG A 87 18.15 -11.19 -0.10
C ARG A 87 19.55 -11.37 -0.69
N SER A 88 19.77 -11.05 -1.96
CA SER A 88 21.10 -11.10 -2.58
C SER A 88 22.10 -10.11 -1.98
N GLN A 89 21.61 -9.06 -1.30
CA GLN A 89 22.42 -8.13 -0.51
C GLN A 89 22.60 -8.56 0.96
N GLY A 90 22.10 -9.74 1.34
CA GLY A 90 22.14 -10.25 2.71
C GLY A 90 21.18 -9.57 3.67
N LEU A 91 20.17 -8.84 3.16
CA LEU A 91 19.21 -8.12 3.98
C LEU A 91 18.11 -9.04 4.50
N LEU A 92 17.68 -8.81 5.73
CA LEU A 92 16.50 -9.46 6.30
C LEU A 92 15.23 -8.76 5.84
N VAL A 93 14.28 -9.55 5.33
CA VAL A 93 13.00 -9.06 4.79
C VAL A 93 11.85 -9.62 5.59
N ARG A 94 10.89 -8.77 5.98
CA ARG A 94 9.59 -9.18 6.53
C ARG A 94 8.46 -8.78 5.59
N LEU A 95 7.49 -9.67 5.43
CA LEU A 95 6.24 -9.36 4.74
C LEU A 95 5.15 -9.09 5.77
N LEU A 96 4.34 -8.06 5.53
CA LEU A 96 3.09 -7.81 6.24
C LEU A 96 1.94 -8.55 5.55
N ASP A 97 0.75 -8.46 6.15
CA ASP A 97 -0.46 -8.96 5.51
C ASP A 97 -0.74 -8.24 4.18
N PRO A 98 -1.19 -8.98 3.16
CA PRO A 98 -1.48 -8.42 1.86
C PRO A 98 -2.70 -7.50 1.89
N LEU A 99 -2.67 -6.45 1.07
CA LEU A 99 -3.82 -5.61 0.75
C LEU A 99 -4.05 -5.63 -0.77
N PHE A 100 -5.03 -4.88 -1.24
CA PHE A 100 -5.37 -4.74 -2.65
C PHE A 100 -5.46 -3.27 -3.04
N ASP A 101 -5.06 -2.95 -4.25
CA ASP A 101 -5.19 -1.59 -4.77
C ASP A 101 -6.57 -1.38 -5.39
N VAL A 102 -7.01 -0.13 -5.44
CA VAL A 102 -8.31 0.26 -5.99
C VAL A 102 -8.10 0.98 -7.31
N ASP A 103 -7.96 0.20 -8.38
CA ASP A 103 -7.69 0.68 -9.74
C ASP A 103 -8.91 0.62 -10.64
N GLU A 104 -9.71 -0.44 -10.51
CA GLU A 104 -10.89 -0.70 -11.33
C GLU A 104 -12.19 -0.67 -10.51
N PHE A 105 -13.31 -0.64 -11.22
CA PHE A 105 -14.63 -0.62 -10.61
C PHE A 105 -14.89 -1.84 -9.70
N SER A 106 -14.39 -3.03 -10.07
CA SER A 106 -14.48 -4.22 -9.23
C SER A 106 -13.78 -4.06 -7.89
N ASP A 107 -12.64 -3.35 -7.86
CA ASP A 107 -11.88 -3.11 -6.64
C ASP A 107 -12.62 -2.14 -5.74
N LEU A 108 -13.31 -1.15 -6.33
CA LEU A 108 -14.19 -0.25 -5.58
C LEU A 108 -15.36 -1.00 -4.93
N LEU A 109 -15.95 -1.99 -5.63
CA LEU A 109 -17.00 -2.84 -5.06
C LEU A 109 -16.46 -3.76 -3.94
N ARG A 110 -15.24 -4.28 -4.11
CA ARG A 110 -14.53 -5.04 -3.08
C ARG A 110 -14.26 -4.18 -1.85
N LEU A 111 -13.80 -2.95 -2.04
CA LEU A 111 -13.59 -1.98 -0.98
C LEU A 111 -14.90 -1.63 -0.27
N ASP A 112 -15.98 -1.36 -1.00
CA ASP A 112 -17.29 -1.06 -0.39
C ASP A 112 -17.77 -2.22 0.49
N SER A 113 -17.60 -3.46 0.02
CA SER A 113 -17.95 -4.66 0.79
C SER A 113 -17.12 -4.80 2.07
N LEU A 114 -15.84 -4.39 2.03
CA LEU A 114 -14.96 -4.36 3.21
C LEU A 114 -15.41 -3.26 4.19
N LEU A 115 -15.66 -2.05 3.70
CA LEU A 115 -16.03 -0.90 4.54
C LEU A 115 -17.43 -1.01 5.13
N GLN A 116 -18.33 -1.80 4.54
CA GLN A 116 -19.60 -2.15 5.17
C GLN A 116 -19.43 -3.04 6.42
N ARG A 117 -18.32 -3.77 6.53
CA ARG A 117 -17.99 -4.62 7.69
C ARG A 117 -17.21 -3.84 8.74
N ASP A 118 -16.32 -2.96 8.28
CA ASP A 118 -15.50 -2.10 9.14
C ASP A 118 -15.20 -0.78 8.41
N ASP A 119 -15.98 0.26 8.72
CA ASP A 119 -15.81 1.59 8.12
C ASP A 119 -14.62 2.36 8.71
N THR A 120 -14.06 1.89 9.82
CA THR A 120 -12.94 2.55 10.51
C THR A 120 -11.64 2.48 9.71
N LEU A 121 -11.55 1.53 8.76
CA LEU A 121 -10.42 1.38 7.84
C LEU A 121 -10.28 2.58 6.89
N ALA A 122 -11.40 3.13 6.39
CA ALA A 122 -11.39 4.31 5.53
C ALA A 122 -12.68 5.16 5.70
N PRO A 123 -12.83 5.89 6.82
CA PRO A 123 -14.12 6.50 7.19
C PRO A 123 -14.65 7.51 6.18
N ALA A 124 -13.76 8.35 5.62
CA ALA A 124 -14.14 9.33 4.62
C ALA A 124 -14.61 8.66 3.31
N THR A 125 -13.93 7.58 2.90
CA THR A 125 -14.28 6.80 1.71
C THR A 125 -15.59 6.05 1.90
N ALA A 126 -15.81 5.46 3.08
CA ALA A 126 -17.06 4.78 3.43
C ALA A 126 -18.26 5.75 3.40
N ALA A 127 -18.10 6.94 3.95
CA ALA A 127 -19.12 8.00 3.92
C ALA A 127 -19.44 8.42 2.47
N LEU A 128 -18.42 8.60 1.63
CA LEU A 128 -18.60 8.96 0.23
C LEU A 128 -19.32 7.86 -0.56
N LEU A 129 -18.93 6.59 -0.41
CA LEU A 129 -19.57 5.46 -1.08
C LEU A 129 -21.05 5.33 -0.70
N THR A 130 -21.37 5.57 0.57
CA THR A 130 -22.76 5.60 1.05
C THR A 130 -23.57 6.68 0.35
N GLN A 131 -23.01 7.89 0.21
CA GLN A 131 -23.67 9.02 -0.48
C GLN A 131 -23.84 8.75 -1.98
N LEU A 132 -22.83 8.19 -2.65
CA LEU A 132 -22.88 7.85 -4.08
C LEU A 132 -23.97 6.82 -4.37
N LYS A 133 -24.05 5.76 -3.57
CA LYS A 133 -25.11 4.73 -3.69
C LYS A 133 -26.50 5.34 -3.54
N ALA A 134 -26.69 6.22 -2.56
CA ALA A 134 -27.97 6.91 -2.35
C ALA A 134 -28.34 7.83 -3.53
N SER A 135 -27.35 8.47 -4.18
CA SER A 135 -27.61 9.30 -5.37
C SER A 135 -28.01 8.48 -6.58
N LEU A 136 -27.26 7.41 -6.87
CA LEU A 136 -27.53 6.52 -8.02
C LEU A 136 -28.91 5.87 -7.93
N GLN A 137 -29.35 5.52 -6.72
CA GLN A 137 -30.70 4.99 -6.50
C GLN A 137 -31.79 6.02 -6.80
N ARG A 138 -31.58 7.30 -6.46
CA ARG A 138 -32.54 8.38 -6.76
C ARG A 138 -32.64 8.65 -8.26
N ASP A 139 -31.50 8.74 -8.95
CA ASP A 139 -31.46 9.03 -10.38
C ASP A 139 -32.10 7.90 -11.21
N PHE A 140 -31.95 6.65 -10.78
CA PHE A 140 -32.61 5.50 -11.40
C PHE A 140 -34.13 5.51 -11.20
N VAL A 141 -34.62 5.95 -10.04
CA VAL A 141 -36.07 6.06 -9.77
C VAL A 141 -36.68 7.24 -10.54
N SER A 142 -35.97 8.36 -10.66
CA SER A 142 -36.44 9.55 -11.39
C SER A 142 -36.41 9.41 -12.91
N SER A 143 -35.64 8.47 -13.48
CA SER A 143 -35.59 8.22 -14.93
C SER A 143 -36.61 7.19 -15.44
N GLN A 144 -37.41 6.59 -14.54
CA GLN A 144 -38.50 5.67 -14.88
C GLN A 144 -39.91 6.28 -14.69
N GLN A 145 -40.01 7.59 -14.48
CA GLN A 145 -41.26 8.37 -14.46
C GLN A 145 -41.28 9.35 -15.65
#